data_AF-A0A819PNT5-F1
#
_entry.id   AF-A0A819PNT5-F1
#
_cell.length_a   1.000
_cell.length_b   1.000
_cell.length_c   1.000
_cell.angle_alpha   90.00
_cell.angle_beta   90.00
_cell.angle_gamma   90.00
#
_symmetry.space_group_name_H-M   'P 1'
#
loop_
_entity.id
_entity.type
_entity.pdbx_description
1 polymer ?
#
loop_
_entity_poly.entity_id
_entity_poly.type
_entity_poly.pdbx_seq_one_letter_code
_entity_poly.pdbx_strand_id
1 'polypeptide(L)'
;MDEQSIDPNLICSICHKALKDPVCTPCDHTYGRECITQWLNQNDKSSCPMCLKKPISINELTQASRPLRNMLDQIRVQCTLCAQTGLQRGSFVDHVNKICPKSVVSCQAADIKCPWKGPRDELQSHLLTCVFEPLRPVLSSLIAQNRQLIDQVQKHDNEIKKLIQQMHQLQP
;
A
#
# COMPACT_ATOMS: atom_id res chain seq x y z
N MET A 1 -16.38 -7.53 15.96
CA MET A 1 -17.07 -6.49 15.17
C MET A 1 -18.53 -6.85 15.26
N ASP A 2 -19.35 -6.00 15.87
CA ASP A 2 -20.80 -6.21 15.86
C ASP A 2 -21.31 -5.79 14.48
N GLU A 3 -21.41 -6.74 13.55
CA GLU A 3 -21.90 -6.50 12.19
C GLU A 3 -23.32 -5.90 12.16
N GLN A 4 -24.04 -5.95 13.29
CA GLN A 4 -25.34 -5.34 13.51
C GLN A 4 -25.35 -3.80 13.59
N SER A 5 -24.19 -3.14 13.61
CA SER A 5 -24.12 -1.67 13.68
C SER A 5 -23.83 -0.97 12.34
N ILE A 6 -23.72 -1.71 11.23
CA ILE A 6 -23.46 -1.14 9.91
C ILE A 6 -24.79 -0.92 9.19
N ASP A 7 -24.99 0.29 8.66
CA ASP A 7 -26.18 0.61 7.86
C ASP A 7 -26.34 -0.42 6.72
N PRO A 8 -27.50 -1.08 6.58
CA PRO A 8 -27.76 -2.06 5.53
C PRO A 8 -27.51 -1.54 4.11
N ASN A 9 -27.67 -0.23 3.88
CA ASN A 9 -27.39 0.41 2.58
C ASN A 9 -25.89 0.44 2.24
N LEU A 10 -25.02 0.16 3.21
CA LEU A 10 -23.57 0.08 3.04
C LEU A 10 -23.08 -1.36 2.88
N ILE A 11 -23.99 -2.34 2.82
CA ILE A 11 -23.69 -3.76 2.67
C ILE A 11 -23.87 -4.19 1.21
N CYS A 12 -22.92 -4.96 0.70
CA CYS A 12 -23.03 -5.57 -0.62
C CYS A 12 -24.01 -6.74 -0.61
N SER A 13 -25.01 -6.74 -1.48
CA SER A 13 -25.99 -7.84 -1.58
C SER A 13 -25.45 -9.14 -2.18
N ILE A 14 -24.22 -9.15 -2.73
CA ILE A 14 -23.58 -10.37 -3.25
C ILE A 14 -22.80 -11.11 -2.15
N CYS A 15 -22.00 -10.40 -1.36
CA CYS A 15 -21.11 -11.00 -0.36
C CYS A 15 -21.54 -10.76 1.09
N HIS A 16 -22.60 -9.97 1.30
CA HIS A 16 -23.15 -9.61 2.61
C HIS A 16 -22.17 -8.91 3.57
N LYS A 17 -21.12 -8.28 3.03
CA LYS A 17 -20.13 -7.49 3.78
C LYS A 17 -20.21 -6.01 3.42
N ALA A 18 -19.65 -5.14 4.27
CA ALA A 18 -19.52 -3.72 3.97
C ALA A 18 -18.85 -3.50 2.61
N LEU A 19 -19.41 -2.60 1.80
CA LEU A 19 -18.95 -2.34 0.43
C LEU A 19 -17.46 -1.99 0.40
N LYS A 20 -16.68 -2.72 -0.39
CA LYS A 20 -15.28 -2.41 -0.71
C LYS A 20 -15.21 -1.89 -2.13
N ASP A 21 -14.65 -0.70 -2.28
CA ASP A 21 -14.57 0.02 -3.54
C ASP A 21 -15.91 0.06 -4.30
N PRO A 22 -16.94 0.68 -3.72
CA PRO A 22 -18.31 0.61 -4.22
C PRO A 22 -18.42 1.16 -5.66
N VAL A 23 -19.14 0.40 -6.49
CA VAL A 23 -19.50 0.77 -7.86
C VAL A 23 -21.01 0.63 -8.05
N CYS A 24 -21.58 1.49 -8.90
CA CYS A 24 -22.99 1.50 -9.25
C CYS A 24 -23.19 0.95 -10.66
N THR A 25 -24.22 0.12 -10.82
CA THR A 25 -24.72 -0.28 -12.13
C THR A 25 -25.54 0.86 -12.77
N PRO A 26 -25.82 0.81 -14.09
CA PRO A 26 -26.74 1.76 -14.75
C PRO A 26 -28.18 1.77 -14.22
N CYS A 27 -28.54 0.80 -13.38
CA CYS A 27 -29.84 0.72 -12.71
C CYS A 27 -29.75 1.14 -11.23
N ASP A 28 -28.73 1.93 -10.87
CA ASP A 28 -28.49 2.55 -9.56
C ASP A 28 -28.29 1.60 -8.37
N HIS A 29 -28.01 0.32 -8.62
CA HIS A 29 -27.68 -0.62 -7.57
C HIS A 29 -26.17 -0.62 -7.30
N THR A 30 -25.80 -0.58 -6.02
CA THR A 30 -24.40 -0.51 -5.59
C THR A 30 -23.87 -1.86 -5.11
N TYR A 31 -22.65 -2.19 -5.53
CA TYR A 31 -21.95 -3.43 -5.16
C TYR A 31 -20.46 -3.15 -4.89
N GLY A 32 -19.79 -4.07 -4.19
CA GLY A 32 -18.33 -4.06 -4.16
C GLY A 32 -17.79 -4.40 -5.55
N ARG A 33 -16.76 -3.68 -6.02
CA ARG A 33 -16.24 -3.84 -7.38
C ARG A 33 -15.89 -5.28 -7.72
N GLU A 34 -15.09 -5.94 -6.88
CA GLU A 34 -14.70 -7.33 -7.08
C GLU A 34 -15.93 -8.25 -7.18
N CYS A 35 -16.95 -8.03 -6.34
CA CYS A 35 -18.16 -8.84 -6.32
C CYS A 35 -18.97 -8.74 -7.62
N ILE A 36 -19.25 -7.52 -8.09
CA ILE A 36 -20.03 -7.35 -9.33
C ILE A 36 -19.21 -7.75 -10.56
N THR A 37 -17.90 -7.51 -10.58
CA THR A 37 -17.02 -7.96 -11.67
C THR A 37 -16.99 -9.48 -11.75
N GLN A 38 -16.86 -10.19 -10.62
CA GLN A 38 -16.92 -11.66 -10.60
C GLN A 38 -18.29 -12.20 -11.00
N TRP A 39 -19.37 -11.50 -10.66
CA TRP A 39 -20.72 -11.87 -11.10
C TRP A 39 -20.88 -11.75 -12.62
N LEU A 40 -20.46 -10.62 -13.21
CA LEU A 40 -20.61 -10.35 -14.64
C LEU A 40 -19.70 -11.20 -15.54
N ASN A 41 -18.62 -11.75 -15.00
CA ASN A 41 -17.70 -12.65 -15.73
C ASN A 41 -18.17 -14.11 -15.78
N GLN A 42 -19.29 -14.46 -15.14
CA GLN A 42 -19.85 -15.81 -15.23
C GLN A 42 -20.66 -15.95 -16.52
N ASN A 43 -20.48 -17.06 -17.26
CA ASN A 43 -20.98 -17.26 -18.63
C ASN A 43 -22.47 -16.94 -18.85
N ASP A 44 -23.32 -17.15 -17.83
CA ASP A 44 -24.78 -16.94 -17.93
C ASP A 44 -25.28 -15.67 -17.22
N LYS A 45 -24.37 -14.84 -16.67
CA LYS A 45 -24.74 -13.72 -15.80
C LYS A 45 -24.17 -12.43 -16.36
N SER A 46 -24.97 -11.77 -17.18
CA SER A 46 -24.64 -10.45 -17.73
C SER A 46 -25.48 -9.33 -17.13
N SER A 47 -26.34 -9.57 -16.15
CA SER A 47 -27.29 -8.56 -15.64
C SER A 47 -27.09 -8.25 -14.16
N CYS A 48 -27.70 -7.15 -13.69
CA CYS A 48 -27.69 -6.76 -12.29
C CYS A 48 -28.36 -7.84 -11.41
N PRO A 49 -27.68 -8.32 -10.34
CA PRO A 49 -28.22 -9.36 -9.45
C PRO A 49 -29.59 -9.04 -8.85
N MET A 50 -29.88 -7.77 -8.57
CA MET A 50 -31.12 -7.37 -7.88
C MET A 50 -32.31 -7.16 -8.81
N CYS A 51 -32.10 -6.68 -10.05
CA CYS A 51 -33.22 -6.30 -10.91
C CYS A 51 -33.37 -7.18 -12.15
N LEU A 52 -32.32 -7.90 -12.58
CA LEU A 52 -32.31 -8.79 -13.75
C LEU A 52 -32.80 -8.13 -15.07
N LYS A 53 -32.92 -6.79 -15.11
CA LYS A 53 -33.64 -6.08 -16.18
C LYS A 53 -32.93 -6.08 -17.54
N LYS A 54 -31.62 -5.80 -17.55
CA LYS A 54 -30.83 -5.66 -18.78
C LYS A 54 -29.41 -6.20 -18.57
N PRO A 55 -28.78 -6.70 -19.64
CA PRO A 55 -27.34 -6.94 -19.67
C PRO A 55 -26.58 -5.63 -19.37
N ILE A 56 -25.50 -5.75 -18.63
CA ILE A 56 -24.59 -4.71 -18.17
C ILE A 56 -23.19 -5.23 -18.40
N SER A 57 -22.34 -4.44 -19.06
CA SER A 57 -20.92 -4.71 -19.16
C SER A 57 -20.15 -4.09 -17.99
N ILE A 58 -18.94 -4.61 -17.71
CA ILE A 58 -18.07 -4.08 -16.65
C ILE A 58 -17.72 -2.59 -16.89
N ASN A 59 -17.67 -2.16 -18.15
CA ASN A 59 -17.32 -0.78 -18.52
C ASN A 59 -18.44 0.22 -18.22
N GLU A 60 -19.67 -0.25 -18.01
CA GLU A 60 -20.82 0.59 -17.65
C GLU A 60 -20.93 0.81 -16.13
N LEU A 61 -20.04 0.19 -15.34
CA LEU A 61 -19.98 0.38 -13.90
C LEU A 61 -19.36 1.74 -13.57
N THR A 62 -20.08 2.55 -12.81
CA THR A 62 -19.59 3.86 -12.35
C THR A 62 -19.12 3.78 -10.91
N GLN A 63 -18.17 4.63 -10.50
CA GLN A 63 -17.83 4.72 -9.08
C GLN A 63 -19.03 5.25 -8.29
N ALA A 64 -19.27 4.70 -7.11
CA ALA A 64 -20.34 5.20 -6.25
C ALA A 64 -20.13 6.66 -5.87
N SER A 65 -21.17 7.33 -5.38
CA SER A 65 -21.10 8.75 -5.03
C SER A 65 -20.11 9.01 -3.88
N ARG A 66 -19.55 10.22 -3.83
CA ARG A 66 -18.65 10.64 -2.74
C ARG A 66 -19.34 10.55 -1.35
N PRO A 67 -20.61 10.97 -1.18
CA PRO A 67 -21.30 10.79 0.11
C PRO A 67 -21.34 9.33 0.58
N LEU A 68 -21.63 8.38 -0.30
CA LEU A 68 -21.65 6.95 0.05
C LEU A 68 -20.27 6.47 0.51
N ARG A 69 -19.19 6.86 -0.20
CA ARG A 69 -17.82 6.55 0.23
C ARG A 69 -17.47 7.17 1.58
N ASN A 70 -17.85 8.43 1.80
CA ASN A 70 -17.63 9.09 3.09
C ASN A 70 -18.37 8.35 4.23
N MET A 71 -19.60 7.86 3.99
CA MET A 71 -20.32 7.05 4.99
C MET A 71 -19.60 5.73 5.29
N LEU A 72 -19.06 5.05 4.27
CA LEU A 72 -18.24 3.85 4.45
C LEU A 72 -16.99 4.14 5.28
N ASP A 73 -16.35 5.29 5.07
CA ASP A 73 -15.14 5.70 5.79
C ASP A 73 -15.41 5.94 7.29
N GLN A 74 -16.65 6.32 7.65
CA GLN A 74 -17.07 6.53 9.04
C GLN A 74 -17.37 5.24 9.81
N ILE A 75 -17.42 4.09 9.13
CA ILE A 75 -17.64 2.80 9.80
C ILE A 75 -16.55 2.58 10.84
N ARG A 76 -16.95 2.25 12.07
CA ARG A 76 -16.03 1.95 13.16
C ARG A 76 -15.54 0.51 13.06
N VAL A 77 -14.23 0.34 13.08
CA VAL A 77 -13.55 -0.94 13.00
C VAL A 77 -12.61 -1.13 14.19
N GLN A 78 -12.17 -2.37 14.37
CA GLN A 78 -11.15 -2.74 15.33
C GLN A 78 -9.84 -3.01 14.60
N CYS A 79 -8.73 -2.51 15.14
CA CYS A 79 -7.39 -2.86 14.67
C CYS A 79 -7.11 -4.34 14.90
N THR A 80 -6.72 -5.05 13.85
CA THR A 80 -6.36 -6.48 13.93
C THR A 80 -5.00 -6.72 14.60
N LEU A 81 -4.16 -5.69 14.73
CA LEU A 81 -2.81 -5.78 15.28
C LEU A 81 -2.77 -5.43 16.77
N CYS A 82 -3.41 -4.33 17.17
CA CYS A 82 -3.36 -3.84 18.57
C CYS A 82 -4.70 -3.93 19.30
N ALA A 83 -5.74 -4.51 18.67
CA ALA A 83 -7.09 -4.63 19.21
C ALA A 83 -7.82 -3.29 19.52
N GLN A 84 -7.24 -2.13 19.20
CA GLN A 84 -7.89 -0.82 19.39
C GLN A 84 -9.22 -0.75 18.64
N THR A 85 -10.30 -0.43 19.35
CA THR A 85 -11.66 -0.32 18.82
C THR A 85 -12.00 1.12 18.45
N GLY A 86 -13.05 1.30 17.64
CA GLY A 86 -13.63 2.61 17.36
C GLY A 86 -12.91 3.44 16.30
N LEU A 87 -11.91 2.86 15.63
CA LEU A 87 -11.18 3.48 14.53
C LEU A 87 -12.09 3.64 13.31
N GLN A 88 -12.01 4.77 12.63
CA GLN A 88 -12.71 4.93 11.35
C GLN A 88 -12.03 4.10 10.27
N ARG A 89 -12.83 3.40 9.46
CA ARG A 89 -12.35 2.61 8.32
C ARG A 89 -11.46 3.45 7.40
N GLY A 90 -11.85 4.70 7.11
CA GLY A 90 -11.07 5.61 6.26
C GLY A 90 -9.69 5.94 6.83
N SER A 91 -9.53 5.94 8.16
CA SER A 91 -8.28 6.22 8.86
C SER A 91 -7.49 4.96 9.24
N PHE A 92 -7.98 3.77 8.89
CA PHE A 92 -7.36 2.51 9.31
C PHE A 92 -5.93 2.35 8.79
N VAL A 93 -5.69 2.70 7.52
CA VAL A 93 -4.36 2.62 6.91
C VAL A 93 -3.38 3.55 7.60
N ASP A 94 -3.79 4.79 7.88
CA ASP A 94 -2.98 5.75 8.62
C ASP A 94 -2.71 5.28 10.04
N HIS A 95 -3.70 4.70 10.71
CA HIS A 95 -3.50 4.07 12.01
C HIS A 95 -2.42 2.98 11.93
N VAL A 96 -2.55 1.99 11.06
CA VAL A 96 -1.58 0.88 10.94
C VAL A 96 -0.17 1.39 10.63
N ASN A 97 -0.04 2.36 9.72
CA ASN A 97 1.27 2.80 9.23
C ASN A 97 1.96 3.84 10.12
N LYS A 98 1.20 4.66 10.85
CA LYS A 98 1.76 5.82 11.57
C LYS A 98 1.59 5.75 13.08
N ILE A 99 0.57 5.04 13.58
CA ILE A 99 0.13 5.17 14.98
C ILE A 99 0.18 3.82 15.71
N CYS A 100 -0.15 2.72 15.03
CA CYS A 100 -0.37 1.42 15.64
C CYS A 100 0.88 0.93 16.38
N PRO A 101 0.79 0.66 17.70
CA PRO A 101 1.93 0.21 18.51
C PRO A 101 2.42 -1.18 18.11
N LYS A 102 1.52 -2.04 17.61
CA LYS A 102 1.84 -3.42 17.20
C LYS A 102 2.18 -3.55 15.72
N SER A 103 2.23 -2.45 14.98
CA SER A 103 2.69 -2.46 13.59
C SER A 103 4.19 -2.72 13.54
N VAL A 104 4.62 -3.61 12.64
CA VAL A 104 6.03 -3.96 12.49
C VAL A 104 6.74 -2.84 11.74
N VAL A 105 7.74 -2.25 12.39
CA VAL A 105 8.59 -1.19 11.85
C VAL A 105 10.04 -1.63 11.81
N SER A 106 10.83 -1.00 10.95
CA SER A 106 12.28 -1.18 10.91
C SER A 106 12.96 -0.09 11.74
N CYS A 107 14.16 -0.37 12.24
CA CYS A 107 14.98 0.63 12.92
C CYS A 107 15.31 1.79 11.97
N GLN A 108 15.52 2.99 12.52
CA GLN A 108 15.95 4.16 11.75
C GLN A 108 17.30 3.92 11.06
N ALA A 109 18.17 3.11 11.66
CA ALA A 109 19.44 2.64 11.11
C ALA A 109 19.32 1.49 10.09
N ALA A 110 18.13 1.18 9.57
CA ALA A 110 17.96 0.15 8.54
C ALA A 110 18.66 0.49 7.22
N ASP A 111 18.85 1.79 6.94
CA ASP A 111 19.65 2.30 5.82
C ASP A 111 21.11 1.84 5.88
N ILE A 112 21.68 1.79 7.08
CA ILE A 112 23.00 1.24 7.38
C ILE A 112 22.97 -0.24 7.80
N LYS A 113 21.90 -0.94 7.41
CA LYS A 113 21.73 -2.40 7.56
C LYS A 113 21.56 -2.89 8.99
N CYS A 114 21.04 -2.07 9.90
CA CYS A 114 20.49 -2.60 11.15
C CYS A 114 19.43 -3.68 10.82
N PRO A 115 19.57 -4.91 11.33
CA PRO A 115 18.67 -6.02 10.99
C PRO A 115 17.34 -5.97 11.75
N TRP A 116 17.22 -5.06 12.72
CA TRP A 116 16.08 -5.04 13.62
C TRP A 116 14.78 -4.64 12.91
N LYS A 117 13.77 -5.49 13.09
CA LYS A 117 12.38 -5.26 12.73
C LYS A 117 11.52 -5.81 13.86
N GLY A 118 10.57 -5.02 14.33
CA GLY A 118 9.72 -5.41 15.45
C GLY A 118 8.52 -4.49 15.62
N PRO A 119 7.67 -4.77 16.62
CA PRO A 119 6.58 -3.90 17.00
C PRO A 119 7.05 -2.46 17.27
N ARG A 120 6.25 -1.48 16.84
CA ARG A 120 6.55 -0.05 17.05
C ARG A 120 6.74 0.31 18.52
N ASP A 121 5.99 -0.30 19.43
CA ASP A 121 6.13 -0.06 20.88
C ASP A 121 7.45 -0.60 21.46
N GLU A 122 8.11 -1.55 20.79
CA GLU A 122 9.43 -2.06 21.17
C GLU A 122 10.59 -1.27 20.56
N LEU A 123 10.32 -0.41 19.56
CA LEU A 123 11.35 0.36 18.85
C LEU A 123 12.17 1.22 19.82
N GLN A 124 11.54 1.87 20.79
CA GLN A 124 12.27 2.74 21.72
C GLN A 124 13.27 1.94 22.57
N SER A 125 12.87 0.76 23.06
CA SER A 125 13.75 -0.14 23.79
C SER A 125 14.93 -0.59 22.94
N HIS A 126 14.68 -0.90 21.66
CA HIS A 126 15.74 -1.22 20.71
C HIS A 126 16.71 -0.05 20.51
N LEU A 127 16.22 1.18 20.32
CA LEU A 127 17.06 2.35 20.09
C LEU A 127 18.05 2.61 21.22
N LEU A 128 17.69 2.29 22.47
CA LEU A 128 18.58 2.41 23.64
C LEU A 128 19.75 1.43 23.60
N THR A 129 19.61 0.30 22.91
CA THR A 129 20.65 -0.75 22.80
C THR A 129 21.17 -0.94 21.37
N CYS A 130 20.76 -0.07 20.43
CA CYS A 130 21.08 -0.21 19.02
C CYS A 130 22.55 0.16 18.79
N VAL A 131 23.38 -0.82 18.46
CA VAL A 131 24.81 -0.59 18.16
C VAL A 131 25.03 0.27 16.91
N PHE A 132 24.06 0.28 16.00
CA PHE A 132 24.15 1.03 14.74
C PHE A 132 23.80 2.51 14.91
N GLU A 133 23.02 2.86 15.94
CA GLU A 133 22.56 4.24 16.14
C GLU A 133 23.72 5.20 16.46
N PRO A 134 24.65 4.90 17.40
CA PRO A 134 25.83 5.73 17.63
C PRO A 134 26.79 5.77 16.44
N LEU A 135 26.86 4.70 15.65
CA LEU A 135 27.74 4.60 14.49
C LEU A 135 27.19 5.32 13.26
N ARG A 136 25.91 5.73 13.29
CA ARG A 136 25.19 6.30 12.15
C ARG A 136 25.92 7.47 11.49
N PRO A 137 26.43 8.51 12.21
CA PRO A 137 27.10 9.63 11.55
C PRO A 137 28.34 9.21 10.75
N VAL A 138 29.17 8.33 11.34
CA VAL A 138 30.40 7.84 10.72
C VAL A 138 30.07 6.93 9.53
N LEU A 139 29.15 5.98 9.71
CA LEU A 139 28.75 5.04 8.65
C LEU A 139 28.07 5.77 7.48
N SER A 140 27.21 6.76 7.75
CA SER A 140 26.61 7.59 6.69
C SER A 140 27.67 8.36 5.89
N SER A 141 28.69 8.91 6.56
CA SER A 141 29.82 9.57 5.89
C SER A 141 30.60 8.59 5.02
N LEU A 142 30.92 7.40 5.53
CA LEU A 142 31.65 6.36 4.78
C LEU A 142 30.85 5.85 3.58
N ILE A 143 29.53 5.67 3.72
CA ILE A 143 28.66 5.27 2.61
C ILE A 143 28.63 6.35 1.52
N ALA A 144 28.57 7.62 1.90
CA ALA A 144 28.63 8.74 0.95
C ALA A 144 29.97 8.78 0.21
N GLN A 145 31.10 8.65 0.94
CA GLN A 145 32.44 8.58 0.34
C GLN A 145 32.59 7.39 -0.61
N ASN A 146 32.11 6.20 -0.22
CA ASN A 146 32.14 5.01 -1.08
C ASN A 146 31.34 5.22 -2.37
N ARG A 147 30.16 5.87 -2.30
CA ARG A 147 29.40 6.20 -3.50
C ARG A 147 30.18 7.16 -4.41
N GLN A 148 30.81 8.19 -3.85
CA GLN A 148 31.65 9.10 -4.63
C GLN A 148 32.82 8.38 -5.31
N LEU A 149 33.49 7.47 -4.61
CA LEU A 149 34.57 6.67 -5.17
C LEU A 149 34.08 5.75 -6.30
N ILE A 150 32.93 5.10 -6.13
CA ILE A 150 32.31 4.28 -7.19
C ILE A 150 32.03 5.14 -8.44
N ASP A 151 31.47 6.33 -8.26
CA ASP A 151 31.18 7.25 -9.37
C ASP A 151 32.46 7.70 -10.07
N GLN A 152 33.53 7.99 -9.30
CA GLN A 152 34.85 8.34 -9.86
C GLN A 152 35.46 7.17 -10.65
N VAL A 153 35.40 5.95 -10.12
CA VAL A 153 35.89 4.75 -10.82
C VAL A 153 35.15 4.53 -12.13
N GLN A 154 33.83 4.65 -12.13
CA GLN A 154 33.02 4.52 -13.36
C GLN A 154 33.36 5.61 -14.38
N LYS A 155 33.62 6.85 -13.93
CA LYS A 155 34.02 7.95 -14.82
C LYS A 155 35.38 7.67 -15.47
N HIS A 156 36.38 7.28 -14.68
CA HIS A 156 37.71 6.95 -15.21
C HIS A 156 37.66 5.73 -16.13
N ASP A 157 36.87 4.71 -15.82
CA ASP A 157 36.70 3.54 -16.69
C ASP A 157 36.12 3.93 -18.07
N ASN A 158 35.16 4.86 -18.10
CA ASN A 158 34.63 5.42 -19.34
C ASN A 158 35.64 6.26 -20.11
N GLU A 159 36.48 7.04 -19.43
CA GLU A 159 37.56 7.82 -20.05
C GLU A 159 38.64 6.90 -20.65
N ILE A 160 39.04 5.85 -19.92
CA ILE A 160 39.98 4.82 -20.42
C ILE A 160 39.42 4.15 -21.67
N LYS A 161 38.14 3.74 -21.66
CA LYS A 161 37.49 3.15 -22.85
C LYS A 161 37.52 4.08 -24.07
N LYS A 162 37.30 5.38 -23.87
CA LYS A 162 37.39 6.38 -24.95
C LYS A 162 38.81 6.51 -25.50
N LEU A 163 39.81 6.58 -24.61
CA LEU A 163 41.21 6.67 -25.01
C LEU A 163 41.64 5.42 -25.79
N ILE A 164 41.23 4.22 -25.35
CA ILE A 164 41.49 2.97 -26.08
C ILE A 164 40.86 3.01 -27.49
N GLN A 165 39.62 3.47 -27.62
CA GLN A 165 38.98 3.64 -28.94
C GLN A 165 39.75 4.62 -29.83
N GLN A 166 40.21 5.74 -29.29
CA GLN A 166 41.01 6.71 -30.04
C GLN A 166 42.36 6.13 -30.48
N MET A 167 43.03 5.34 -29.63
CA MET A 167 44.26 4.65 -30.00
C MET A 167 44.05 3.65 -31.14
N HIS A 168 42.97 2.87 -31.14
CA HIS A 168 42.66 1.95 -32.25
C HIS A 168 42.38 2.69 -33.58
N GLN A 169 41.83 3.91 -33.53
CA GLN A 169 41.57 4.72 -34.73
C GLN A 169 42.85 5.34 -35.32
N LEU A 170 43.96 5.34 -34.57
CA LEU A 170 45.24 5.92 -34.97
C LEU A 170 46.27 4.87 -35.42
N GLN A 171 45.91 3.57 -35.39
CA GLN A 171 46.75 2.52 -35.97
C GLN A 171 46.42 2.37 -37.48
N PRO A 172 47.44 2.43 -38.37
CA PRO A 172 47.25 2.32 -39.82
C PRO A 172 46.85 0.93 -40.29
#